data_AF-A0A2R6T4I3-F1
#
_entry.id   AF-A0A2R6T4I3-F1
#
_cell.length_a   1.000
_cell.length_b   1.000
_cell.length_c   1.000
_cell.angle_alpha   90.00
_cell.angle_beta   90.00
_cell.angle_gamma   90.00
#
_symmetry.space_group_name_H-M   'P 1'
#
loop_
_entity.id
_entity.type
_entity.pdbx_description
1 polymer ?
#
loop_
_entity_poly.entity_id
_entity_poly.type
_entity_poly.pdbx_seq_one_letter_code
_entity_poly.pdbx_strand_id
1 'polypeptide(L)'
;MTGKKEDSYTKDTTLGIDAGYSKIGFSAVTDNKELISGKMELRNDISKKLDERKKYRRQRRHRNTRYREPRFDNRTKEEGGVVSSFNQTQKKNTHIRLVKKIKKLLPIDETVVEVANFDQQKMKNPEISGVKYQQGTLQGYNVKNYLLEKFDYECAYCSKSDVPLEVEHITPKSRGGSDRVSNLTISCVDCNQEKGQTNCKRVWVSKDTRKSRRILEGNSLYEPNAVENSQRTRMQTYTRTHNQEEKTGRRNRKISHQRCFRDCWQC
;
A
#
# COMPACT_ATOMS: atom_id res chain seq x y z
N MET A 1 -43.59 -50.99 -15.08
CA MET A 1 -43.93 -49.81 -14.26
C MET A 1 -42.68 -49.38 -13.51
N THR A 2 -42.01 -48.35 -14.01
CA THR A 2 -40.80 -47.75 -13.43
C THR A 2 -41.21 -47.00 -12.15
N GLY A 3 -40.78 -47.51 -11.00
CA GLY A 3 -40.98 -46.85 -9.71
C GLY A 3 -40.38 -45.45 -9.75
N LYS A 4 -41.22 -44.44 -9.52
CA LYS A 4 -40.79 -43.06 -9.32
C LYS A 4 -39.86 -43.04 -8.11
N LYS A 5 -38.64 -42.49 -8.27
CA LYS A 5 -37.78 -42.16 -7.14
C LYS A 5 -38.51 -41.12 -6.30
N GLU A 6 -38.77 -41.48 -5.06
CA GLU A 6 -39.39 -40.61 -4.05
C GLU A 6 -38.54 -39.34 -3.85
N ASP A 7 -39.23 -38.22 -3.73
CA ASP A 7 -38.68 -36.88 -3.59
C ASP A 7 -37.70 -36.83 -2.39
N SER A 8 -36.43 -36.51 -2.66
CA SER A 8 -35.41 -36.40 -1.64
C SER A 8 -35.67 -35.17 -0.78
N TYR A 9 -36.04 -35.37 0.48
CA TYR A 9 -36.14 -34.34 1.51
C TYR A 9 -34.74 -33.77 1.79
N THR A 10 -34.27 -32.84 0.97
CA THR A 10 -33.01 -32.10 1.22
C THR A 10 -33.25 -31.21 2.41
N LYS A 11 -32.77 -31.63 3.58
CA LYS A 11 -32.77 -30.79 4.77
C LYS A 11 -31.91 -29.56 4.50
N ASP A 12 -32.47 -28.39 4.78
CA ASP A 12 -31.77 -27.12 4.66
C ASP A 12 -30.47 -27.20 5.48
N THR A 13 -29.34 -27.19 4.77
CA THR A 13 -28.03 -27.28 5.41
C THR A 13 -27.30 -25.96 5.25
N THR A 14 -26.97 -25.36 6.38
CA THR A 14 -26.26 -24.07 6.45
C THR A 14 -24.78 -24.30 6.72
N LEU A 15 -23.92 -23.67 5.92
CA LEU A 15 -22.47 -23.68 6.12
C LEU A 15 -22.01 -22.36 6.76
N GLY A 16 -21.57 -22.42 8.02
CA GLY A 16 -20.88 -21.34 8.72
C GLY A 16 -19.38 -21.36 8.45
N ILE A 17 -18.80 -20.18 8.19
CA ILE A 17 -17.36 -19.99 7.96
C ILE A 17 -16.86 -18.82 8.79
N ASP A 18 -15.91 -19.11 9.69
CA ASP A 18 -15.13 -18.10 10.38
C ASP A 18 -13.88 -17.79 9.55
N ALA A 19 -13.92 -16.66 8.83
CA ALA A 19 -12.90 -16.26 7.88
C ALA A 19 -11.71 -15.55 8.57
N GLY A 20 -10.88 -16.34 9.25
CA GLY A 20 -9.65 -15.85 9.86
C GLY A 20 -8.46 -15.70 8.90
N TYR A 21 -7.47 -14.91 9.30
CA TYR A 21 -6.26 -14.68 8.47
C TYR A 21 -5.33 -15.89 8.41
N SER A 22 -5.12 -16.59 9.52
CA SER A 22 -4.19 -17.73 9.63
C SER A 22 -4.91 -19.08 9.76
N LYS A 23 -6.14 -19.06 10.24
CA LYS A 23 -6.96 -20.22 10.57
C LYS A 23 -8.37 -19.94 10.08
N ILE A 24 -9.00 -20.92 9.44
CA ILE A 24 -10.40 -20.86 9.01
C ILE A 24 -11.17 -21.90 9.81
N GLY A 25 -12.18 -21.46 10.55
CA GLY A 25 -13.18 -22.35 11.12
C GLY A 25 -14.29 -22.61 10.10
N PHE A 26 -14.80 -23.82 10.04
CA PHE A 26 -15.99 -24.12 9.26
C PHE A 26 -16.87 -25.12 10.00
N SER A 27 -18.19 -24.98 9.84
CA SER A 27 -19.17 -25.92 10.34
C SER A 27 -20.37 -25.96 9.39
N ALA A 28 -20.84 -27.14 9.02
CA ALA A 28 -22.11 -27.31 8.32
C ALA A 28 -23.14 -27.94 9.26
N VAL A 29 -24.27 -27.28 9.40
CA VAL A 29 -25.33 -27.62 10.35
C VAL A 29 -26.65 -27.79 9.63
N THR A 30 -27.47 -28.69 10.15
CA THR A 30 -28.91 -28.82 9.87
C THR A 30 -29.66 -28.46 11.16
N ASP A 31 -30.98 -28.31 11.10
CA ASP A 31 -31.82 -27.95 12.26
C ASP A 31 -31.54 -28.79 13.52
N ASN A 32 -31.18 -30.06 13.33
CA ASN A 32 -31.09 -31.02 14.44
C ASN A 32 -29.66 -31.50 14.73
N LYS A 33 -28.67 -31.20 13.87
CA LYS A 33 -27.30 -31.71 14.04
C LYS A 33 -26.25 -30.97 13.22
N GLU A 34 -25.03 -30.96 13.76
CA GLU A 34 -23.80 -30.61 13.04
C GLU A 34 -23.34 -31.81 12.19
N LEU A 35 -23.17 -31.60 10.88
CA LEU A 35 -22.78 -32.65 9.94
C LEU A 35 -21.26 -32.75 9.80
N ILE A 36 -20.59 -31.61 9.74
CA ILE A 36 -19.14 -31.53 9.61
C ILE A 36 -18.67 -30.25 10.27
N SER A 37 -17.60 -30.33 11.05
CA SER A 37 -16.90 -29.16 11.58
C SER A 37 -15.41 -29.39 11.52
N GLY A 38 -14.66 -28.29 11.48
CA GLY A 38 -13.23 -28.39 11.39
C GLY A 38 -12.53 -27.05 11.34
N LYS A 39 -11.21 -27.14 11.37
CA LYS A 39 -10.31 -26.00 11.31
C LYS A 39 -9.25 -26.23 10.26
N MET A 40 -9.13 -25.30 9.33
CA MET A 40 -8.11 -25.33 8.29
C MET A 40 -7.03 -24.29 8.59
N GLU A 41 -5.79 -24.73 8.66
CA GLU A 41 -4.65 -23.82 8.78
C GLU A 41 -4.23 -23.27 7.41
N LEU A 42 -4.17 -21.94 7.31
CA LEU A 42 -3.75 -21.26 6.11
C LEU A 42 -2.24 -21.14 6.03
N ARG A 43 -1.75 -21.26 4.80
CA ARG A 43 -0.36 -21.09 4.46
C ARG A 43 0.09 -19.63 4.65
N ASN A 44 1.08 -19.40 5.52
CA ASN A 44 1.58 -18.05 5.87
C ASN A 44 3.04 -17.77 5.41
N ASP A 45 3.73 -18.73 4.82
CA ASP A 45 5.14 -18.63 4.37
C ASP A 45 5.31 -17.94 3.00
N ILE A 46 4.22 -17.57 2.33
CA ILE A 46 4.25 -17.07 0.95
C ILE A 46 5.05 -15.77 0.85
N SER A 47 4.85 -14.83 1.78
CA SER A 47 5.61 -13.57 1.80
C SER A 47 7.11 -13.83 1.87
N LYS A 48 7.52 -14.73 2.78
CA LYS A 48 8.91 -15.12 2.95
C LYS A 48 9.48 -15.74 1.67
N LYS A 49 8.74 -16.64 1.03
CA LYS A 49 9.15 -17.27 -0.25
C LYS A 49 9.23 -16.29 -1.41
N LEU A 50 8.34 -15.28 -1.46
CA LEU A 50 8.40 -14.21 -2.46
C LEU A 50 9.64 -13.32 -2.24
N ASP A 51 9.96 -13.01 -0.98
CA ASP A 51 11.15 -12.25 -0.63
C ASP A 51 12.45 -13.03 -0.92
N GLU A 52 12.50 -14.32 -0.59
CA GLU A 52 13.61 -15.21 -0.96
C GLU A 52 13.79 -15.24 -2.48
N ARG A 53 12.71 -15.48 -3.23
CA ARG A 53 12.72 -15.45 -4.70
C ARG A 53 13.24 -14.12 -5.24
N LYS A 54 12.82 -12.98 -4.65
CA LYS A 54 13.32 -11.65 -5.01
C LYS A 54 14.81 -11.50 -4.72
N LYS A 55 15.28 -11.96 -3.56
CA LYS A 55 16.70 -11.94 -3.17
C LYS A 55 17.54 -12.77 -4.14
N TYR A 56 17.16 -14.00 -4.44
CA TYR A 56 17.88 -14.85 -5.39
C TYR A 56 17.96 -14.24 -6.79
N ARG A 57 16.87 -13.65 -7.29
CA ARG A 57 16.87 -12.94 -8.58
C ARG A 57 17.86 -11.77 -8.59
N ARG A 58 17.92 -10.99 -7.50
CA ARG A 58 18.87 -9.87 -7.35
C ARG A 58 20.32 -10.36 -7.29
N GLN A 59 20.58 -11.39 -6.48
CA GLN A 59 21.91 -11.98 -6.34
C GLN A 59 22.43 -12.56 -7.65
N ARG A 60 21.59 -13.33 -8.37
CA ARG A 60 21.95 -13.86 -9.70
C ARG A 60 22.28 -12.72 -10.67
N ARG A 61 21.49 -11.64 -10.66
CA ARG A 61 21.75 -10.51 -11.55
C ARG A 61 23.08 -9.82 -11.24
N HIS A 62 23.34 -9.58 -9.96
CA HIS A 62 24.59 -8.98 -9.50
C HIS A 62 25.81 -9.83 -9.88
N ARG A 63 25.74 -11.14 -9.67
CA ARG A 63 26.88 -12.04 -9.86
C ARG A 63 27.10 -12.45 -11.33
N ASN A 64 26.02 -12.76 -12.07
CA ASN A 64 26.14 -13.51 -13.32
C ASN A 64 25.57 -12.78 -14.55
N THR A 65 24.65 -11.82 -14.38
CA THR A 65 23.95 -11.20 -15.52
C THR A 65 23.82 -9.68 -15.38
N ARG A 66 24.87 -9.01 -14.89
CA ARG A 66 24.92 -7.54 -14.72
C ARG A 66 24.77 -6.82 -16.07
N TYR A 67 25.38 -7.36 -17.12
CA TYR A 67 25.34 -6.83 -18.49
C TYR A 67 23.96 -6.90 -19.15
N ARG A 68 23.02 -7.68 -18.60
CA ARG A 68 21.71 -7.91 -19.24
C ARG A 68 20.76 -6.77 -18.88
N GLU A 69 20.13 -6.16 -19.88
CA GLU A 69 19.19 -5.06 -19.65
C GLU A 69 17.96 -5.48 -18.80
N PRO A 70 17.45 -4.59 -17.94
CA PRO A 70 16.20 -4.81 -17.21
C PRO A 70 15.01 -4.99 -18.17
N ARG A 71 14.15 -5.99 -17.90
CA ARG A 71 12.92 -6.23 -18.67
C ARG A 71 11.72 -6.04 -17.76
N PHE A 72 11.30 -4.80 -17.56
CA PHE A 72 10.17 -4.48 -16.69
C PHE A 72 8.84 -4.92 -17.30
N ASP A 73 8.74 -4.88 -18.64
CA ASP A 73 7.52 -5.16 -19.41
C ASP A 73 7.21 -6.65 -19.54
N ASN A 74 8.16 -7.53 -19.20
CA ASN A 74 7.92 -8.98 -19.15
C ASN A 74 7.04 -9.41 -17.96
N ARG A 75 6.53 -8.47 -17.17
CA ARG A 75 5.62 -8.73 -16.05
C ARG A 75 4.19 -8.57 -16.56
N THR A 76 3.63 -9.64 -17.11
CA THR A 76 2.21 -9.69 -17.45
C THR A 76 1.37 -9.65 -16.17
N LYS A 77 0.29 -8.87 -16.22
CA LYS A 77 -0.79 -8.90 -15.23
C LYS A 77 -2.05 -9.38 -15.96
N GLU A 78 -2.92 -10.08 -15.25
CA GLU A 78 -4.26 -10.37 -15.76
C GLU A 78 -5.02 -9.05 -15.93
N GLU A 79 -5.64 -8.85 -17.09
CA GLU A 79 -6.48 -7.67 -17.36
C GLU A 79 -7.67 -7.62 -16.40
N GLY A 80 -7.99 -6.42 -15.91
CA GLY A 80 -9.11 -6.19 -15.00
C GLY A 80 -8.91 -6.69 -13.55
N GLY A 81 -7.78 -7.33 -13.25
CA GLY A 81 -7.46 -7.76 -11.90
C GLY A 81 -7.24 -6.58 -10.95
N VAL A 82 -8.07 -6.47 -9.91
CA VAL A 82 -7.78 -5.57 -8.78
C VAL A 82 -6.42 -5.97 -8.19
N VAL A 83 -5.50 -5.03 -8.03
CA VAL A 83 -4.15 -5.30 -7.50
C VAL A 83 -4.23 -5.54 -5.99
N SER A 84 -4.85 -6.65 -5.58
CA SER A 84 -4.69 -7.17 -4.23
C SER A 84 -3.30 -7.81 -4.11
N SER A 85 -2.72 -7.75 -2.92
CA SER A 85 -1.49 -8.49 -2.63
C SER A 85 -1.69 -9.97 -2.99
N PHE A 86 -0.69 -10.60 -3.60
CA PHE A 86 -0.72 -12.02 -3.95
C PHE A 86 -1.15 -12.90 -2.77
N ASN A 87 -0.77 -12.52 -1.55
CA ASN A 87 -1.18 -13.18 -0.30
C ASN A 87 -2.69 -13.08 -0.06
N GLN A 88 -3.30 -11.91 -0.27
CA GLN A 88 -4.73 -11.72 -0.08
C GLN A 88 -5.54 -12.51 -1.11
N THR A 89 -5.12 -12.48 -2.38
CA THR A 89 -5.75 -13.27 -3.44
C THR A 89 -5.68 -14.76 -3.14
N GLN A 90 -4.52 -15.26 -2.72
CA GLN A 90 -4.35 -16.67 -2.36
C GLN A 90 -5.20 -17.08 -1.15
N LYS A 91 -5.28 -16.24 -0.12
CA LYS A 91 -6.14 -16.51 1.05
C LYS A 91 -7.61 -16.53 0.67
N LYS A 92 -8.11 -15.52 -0.06
CA LYS A 92 -9.47 -15.49 -0.61
C LYS A 92 -9.79 -16.74 -1.42
N ASN A 93 -8.91 -17.11 -2.36
CA ASN A 93 -9.10 -18.28 -3.20
C ASN A 93 -9.11 -19.58 -2.39
N THR A 94 -8.36 -19.64 -1.29
CA THR A 94 -8.34 -20.81 -0.40
C THR A 94 -9.67 -20.97 0.34
N HIS A 95 -10.29 -19.88 0.81
CA HIS A 95 -11.65 -19.91 1.37
C HIS A 95 -12.65 -20.41 0.32
N ILE A 96 -12.65 -19.84 -0.88
CA ILE A 96 -13.56 -20.24 -1.98
C ILE A 96 -13.40 -21.73 -2.30
N ARG A 97 -12.17 -22.25 -2.32
CA ARG A 97 -11.90 -23.67 -2.57
C ARG A 97 -12.43 -24.55 -1.44
N LEU A 98 -12.32 -24.13 -0.18
CA LEU A 98 -12.88 -24.86 0.96
C LEU A 98 -14.39 -24.97 0.82
N VAL A 99 -15.08 -23.85 0.57
CA VAL A 99 -16.54 -23.84 0.34
C VAL A 99 -16.93 -24.78 -0.78
N LYS A 100 -16.27 -24.67 -1.94
CA LYS A 100 -16.55 -25.55 -3.09
C LYS A 100 -16.32 -27.03 -2.78
N LYS A 101 -15.36 -27.38 -1.91
CA LYS A 101 -15.15 -28.76 -1.48
C LYS A 101 -16.29 -29.24 -0.58
N ILE A 102 -16.73 -28.42 0.38
CA ILE A 102 -17.84 -28.78 1.28
C ILE A 102 -19.15 -28.91 0.49
N LYS A 103 -19.44 -27.98 -0.43
CA LYS A 103 -20.61 -28.05 -1.33
C LYS A 103 -20.63 -29.25 -2.27
N LYS A 104 -19.47 -29.91 -2.49
CA LYS A 104 -19.42 -31.17 -3.24
C LYS A 104 -19.74 -32.39 -2.37
N LEU A 105 -19.58 -32.27 -1.05
CA LEU A 105 -19.80 -33.36 -0.10
C LEU A 105 -21.21 -33.32 0.47
N LEU A 106 -21.75 -32.12 0.71
CA LEU A 106 -23.04 -31.90 1.33
C LEU A 106 -23.90 -30.99 0.45
N PRO A 107 -25.23 -31.21 0.40
CA PRO A 107 -26.16 -30.25 -0.20
C PRO A 107 -26.23 -29.02 0.69
N ILE A 108 -25.54 -27.94 0.34
CA ILE A 108 -25.50 -26.69 1.12
C ILE A 108 -26.36 -25.64 0.43
N ASP A 109 -27.42 -25.21 1.11
CA ASP A 109 -28.38 -24.21 0.63
C ASP A 109 -27.87 -22.79 0.92
N GLU A 110 -27.45 -22.56 2.17
CA GLU A 110 -26.95 -21.26 2.64
C GLU A 110 -25.49 -21.32 3.09
N THR A 111 -24.73 -20.26 2.85
CA THR A 111 -23.35 -20.13 3.35
C THR A 111 -23.20 -18.79 4.05
N VAL A 112 -23.05 -18.83 5.38
CA VAL A 112 -22.84 -17.67 6.24
C VAL A 112 -21.34 -17.50 6.48
N VAL A 113 -20.81 -16.32 6.17
CA VAL A 113 -19.39 -16.02 6.37
C VAL A 113 -19.26 -14.91 7.40
N GLU A 114 -18.64 -15.21 8.53
CA GLU A 114 -18.24 -14.22 9.51
C GLU A 114 -16.98 -13.52 9.00
N VAL A 115 -17.14 -12.24 8.63
CA VAL A 115 -16.03 -11.37 8.26
C VAL A 115 -15.80 -10.42 9.43
N ALA A 116 -14.53 -10.14 9.76
CA ALA A 116 -14.19 -9.21 10.83
C ALA A 116 -14.97 -7.89 10.69
N ASN A 117 -15.77 -7.56 11.73
CA ASN A 117 -16.69 -6.42 11.74
C ASN A 117 -16.01 -5.04 11.70
N PHE A 118 -14.69 -4.97 11.90
CA PHE A 118 -13.97 -3.71 12.06
C PHE A 118 -13.18 -3.31 10.82
N ASP A 119 -13.76 -2.39 10.04
CA ASP A 119 -13.06 -1.70 8.96
C ASP A 119 -12.34 -0.47 9.52
N GLN A 120 -11.03 -0.58 9.71
CA GLN A 120 -10.19 0.50 10.23
C GLN A 120 -10.18 1.76 9.36
N GLN A 121 -10.44 1.64 8.05
CA GLN A 121 -10.53 2.81 7.19
C GLN A 121 -11.87 3.52 7.37
N LYS A 122 -12.99 2.78 7.44
CA LYS A 122 -14.30 3.35 7.78
C LYS A 122 -14.34 3.99 9.17
N MET A 123 -13.67 3.42 10.16
CA MET A 123 -13.59 4.03 11.49
C MET A 123 -12.86 5.39 11.46
N LYS A 124 -11.90 5.58 10.55
CA LYS A 124 -11.19 6.86 10.39
C LYS A 124 -11.91 7.85 9.49
N ASN A 125 -12.57 7.35 8.45
CA ASN A 125 -13.34 8.13 7.49
C ASN A 125 -14.65 7.39 7.17
N PRO A 126 -15.74 7.66 7.91
CA PRO A 126 -17.01 6.94 7.75
C PRO A 126 -17.64 7.06 6.35
N GLU A 127 -17.33 8.15 5.64
CA GLU A 127 -17.87 8.43 4.29
C GLU A 127 -17.08 7.73 3.16
N ILE A 128 -16.03 6.98 3.49
CA ILE A 128 -15.20 6.30 2.49
C ILE A 128 -16.01 5.23 1.74
N SER A 129 -15.99 5.30 0.41
CA SER A 129 -16.74 4.38 -0.46
C SER A 129 -16.06 4.15 -1.80
N GLY A 130 -16.31 2.98 -2.39
CA GLY A 130 -15.87 2.62 -3.74
C GLY A 130 -14.36 2.75 -3.94
N VAL A 131 -13.98 3.51 -4.97
CA VAL A 131 -12.57 3.69 -5.36
C VAL A 131 -11.77 4.41 -4.27
N LYS A 132 -12.40 5.21 -3.39
CA LYS A 132 -11.72 5.92 -2.29
C LYS A 132 -10.99 4.97 -1.32
N TYR A 133 -11.42 3.71 -1.21
CA TYR A 133 -10.69 2.68 -0.46
C TYR A 133 -9.29 2.39 -1.00
N GLN A 134 -9.13 2.51 -2.32
CA GLN A 134 -7.86 2.27 -3.02
C GLN A 134 -7.02 3.54 -3.14
N GLN A 135 -7.70 4.69 -3.06
CA GLN A 135 -7.12 6.02 -3.23
C GLN A 135 -6.77 6.60 -1.86
N GLY A 136 -5.51 6.42 -1.46
CA GLY A 136 -4.99 7.05 -0.25
C GLY A 136 -4.91 8.58 -0.38
N THR A 137 -4.63 9.26 0.72
CA THR A 137 -4.50 10.72 0.80
C THR A 137 -3.51 11.36 -0.18
N LEU A 138 -2.59 10.57 -0.75
CA LEU A 138 -1.59 11.02 -1.72
C LEU A 138 -1.81 10.45 -3.13
N GLN A 139 -3.03 10.02 -3.47
CA GLN A 139 -3.28 9.49 -4.80
C GLN A 139 -2.96 10.54 -5.87
N GLY A 140 -2.13 10.17 -6.85
CA GLY A 140 -1.68 11.07 -7.91
C GLY A 140 -0.46 11.91 -7.56
N TYR A 141 -0.01 11.89 -6.29
CA TYR A 141 1.16 12.63 -5.84
C TYR A 141 2.36 11.70 -5.62
N ASN A 142 3.54 12.17 -6.01
CA ASN A 142 4.78 11.55 -5.57
C ASN A 142 4.96 11.88 -4.08
N VAL A 143 5.05 10.84 -3.24
CA VAL A 143 5.23 10.97 -1.78
C VAL A 143 6.39 11.89 -1.43
N LYS A 144 7.48 11.84 -2.21
CA LYS A 144 8.64 12.72 -2.00
C LYS A 144 8.26 14.20 -2.22
N ASN A 145 7.53 14.51 -3.29
CA ASN A 145 7.13 15.89 -3.59
C ASN A 145 6.19 16.45 -2.52
N TYR A 146 5.20 15.64 -2.10
CA TYR A 146 4.32 16.02 -1.00
C TYR A 146 5.11 16.34 0.28
N LEU A 147 6.10 15.51 0.62
CA LEU A 147 6.91 15.76 1.81
C LEU A 147 7.82 16.98 1.63
N LEU A 148 8.41 17.20 0.46
CA LEU A 148 9.22 18.39 0.19
C LEU A 148 8.40 19.67 0.40
N GLU A 149 7.17 19.71 -0.12
CA GLU A 149 6.27 20.85 0.07
C GLU A 149 5.82 20.98 1.53
N LYS A 150 5.50 19.87 2.20
CA LYS A 150 5.11 19.87 3.61
C LYS A 150 6.20 20.43 4.53
N PHE A 151 7.47 20.23 4.17
CA PHE A 151 8.63 20.67 4.95
C PHE A 151 9.33 21.89 4.33
N ASP A 152 8.67 22.64 3.44
CA ASP A 152 9.20 23.86 2.81
C ASP A 152 10.57 23.68 2.14
N TYR A 153 10.85 22.49 1.58
CA TYR A 153 12.14 22.13 1.00
C TYR A 153 13.33 22.27 1.98
N GLU A 154 13.06 22.17 3.27
CA GLU A 154 14.06 22.18 4.34
C GLU A 154 14.19 20.79 4.98
N CYS A 155 15.39 20.46 5.45
CA CYS A 155 15.59 19.29 6.29
C CYS A 155 14.78 19.41 7.58
N ALA A 156 13.96 18.41 7.92
CA ALA A 156 13.13 18.42 9.11
C ALA A 156 13.92 18.45 10.44
N TYR A 157 15.22 18.11 10.41
CA TYR A 157 16.08 18.06 11.59
C TYR A 157 16.97 19.28 11.77
N CYS A 158 17.66 19.70 10.71
CA CYS A 158 18.64 20.79 10.78
C CYS A 158 18.17 22.08 10.12
N SER A 159 17.00 22.08 9.46
CA SER A 159 16.43 23.22 8.72
C SER A 159 17.30 23.74 7.59
N LYS A 160 18.33 23.00 7.16
CA LYS A 160 19.09 23.35 5.96
C LYS A 160 18.22 23.20 4.72
N SER A 161 18.19 24.24 3.90
CA SER A 161 17.67 24.23 2.53
C SER A 161 18.83 24.05 1.53
N ASP A 162 18.50 23.83 0.25
CA ASP A 162 19.46 23.67 -0.87
C ASP A 162 20.51 22.56 -0.68
N VAL A 163 20.10 21.48 -0.01
CA VAL A 163 20.89 20.25 0.15
C VAL A 163 20.13 19.06 -0.42
N PRO A 164 20.81 17.97 -0.80
CA PRO A 164 20.12 16.74 -1.20
C PRO A 164 19.24 16.21 -0.06
N LEU A 165 17.94 16.14 -0.32
CA LEU A 165 16.91 15.74 0.62
C LEU A 165 16.37 14.33 0.29
N GLU A 166 16.32 13.48 1.31
CA GLU A 166 15.88 12.09 1.27
C GLU A 166 14.60 11.87 2.06
N VAL A 167 13.78 10.91 1.62
CA VAL A 167 12.60 10.48 2.37
C VAL A 167 13.05 9.55 3.47
N GLU A 168 12.70 9.90 4.71
CA GLU A 168 13.12 9.19 5.90
C GLU A 168 11.93 8.74 6.75
N HIS A 169 12.06 7.57 7.40
CA HIS A 169 11.13 7.13 8.43
C HIS A 169 11.47 7.72 9.81
N ILE A 170 10.52 8.45 10.40
CA ILE A 170 10.60 8.99 11.77
C ILE A 170 10.85 7.86 12.76
N THR A 171 10.02 6.81 12.69
CA THR A 171 10.25 5.51 13.33
C THR A 171 10.83 4.56 12.29
N PRO A 172 12.06 4.07 12.43
CA PRO A 172 12.71 3.20 11.44
C PRO A 172 11.94 1.91 11.16
N LYS A 173 12.02 1.41 9.91
CA LYS A 173 11.41 0.13 9.51
C LYS A 173 11.86 -1.05 10.36
N SER A 174 13.14 -1.09 10.74
CA SER A 174 13.68 -2.14 11.62
C SER A 174 13.02 -2.19 13.00
N ARG A 175 12.34 -1.12 13.39
CA ARG A 175 11.58 -1.00 14.65
C ARG A 175 10.07 -0.94 14.44
N GLY A 176 9.58 -1.48 13.33
CA GLY A 176 8.15 -1.55 13.04
C GLY A 176 7.53 -0.26 12.50
N GLY A 177 8.35 0.70 12.09
CA GLY A 177 7.88 1.92 11.43
C GLY A 177 7.07 1.66 10.17
N SER A 178 5.90 2.30 10.06
CA SER A 178 5.04 2.18 8.88
C SER A 178 5.52 3.05 7.71
N ASP A 179 5.17 2.67 6.48
CA ASP A 179 5.35 3.50 5.28
C ASP A 179 4.25 4.58 5.12
N ARG A 180 3.44 4.81 6.15
CA ARG A 180 2.43 5.89 6.12
C ARG A 180 3.13 7.23 6.15
N VAL A 181 2.54 8.19 5.45
CA VAL A 181 2.99 9.59 5.37
C VAL A 181 3.20 10.22 6.75
N SER A 182 2.37 9.86 7.75
CA SER A 182 2.52 10.29 9.14
C SER A 182 3.82 9.83 9.81
N ASN A 183 4.46 8.78 9.30
CA ASN A 183 5.75 8.29 9.77
C ASN A 183 6.89 8.66 8.81
N LEU A 184 6.63 9.43 7.76
CA LEU A 184 7.63 9.87 6.81
C LEU A 184 7.95 11.35 6.99
N THR A 185 9.20 11.70 6.74
CA THR A 185 9.72 13.07 6.76
C THR A 185 10.75 13.24 5.64
N ILE A 186 11.25 14.47 5.47
CA ILE A 186 12.39 14.78 4.62
C ILE A 186 13.59 15.17 5.48
N SER A 187 14.78 14.66 5.14
CA SER A 187 16.03 14.97 5.82
C SER A 187 17.21 15.05 4.86
N CYS A 188 18.27 15.77 5.27
CA CYS A 188 19.54 15.73 4.56
C CYS A 188 20.30 14.43 4.86
N VAL A 189 21.23 14.08 3.96
CA VAL A 189 22.03 12.85 4.07
C VAL A 189 22.71 12.72 5.43
N ASP A 190 23.33 13.80 5.92
CA ASP A 190 24.05 13.81 7.21
C ASP A 190 23.12 13.46 8.38
N CYS A 191 21.96 14.12 8.47
CA CYS A 191 21.01 13.88 9.55
C CYS A 191 20.38 12.48 9.49
N ASN A 192 20.08 12.00 8.28
CA ASN A 192 19.55 10.65 8.08
C ASN A 192 20.56 9.58 8.54
N GLN A 193 21.84 9.77 8.18
CA GLN A 193 22.92 8.89 8.59
C GLN A 193 23.19 8.94 10.10
N GLU A 194 23.21 10.14 10.70
CA GLU A 194 23.39 10.33 12.15
C GLU A 194 22.26 9.65 12.93
N LYS A 195 21.00 9.77 12.49
CA LYS A 195 19.89 9.06 13.12
C LYS A 195 20.03 7.55 12.96
N GLY A 196 20.38 7.09 11.76
CA GLY A 196 20.46 5.69 11.41
C GLY A 196 19.20 4.91 11.81
N GLN A 197 19.39 3.84 12.58
CA GLN A 197 18.28 3.01 13.07
C GLN A 197 17.68 3.51 14.39
N THR A 198 18.10 4.67 14.90
CA THR A 198 17.60 5.24 16.15
C THR A 198 16.23 5.90 15.95
N ASN A 199 15.35 5.84 16.97
CA ASN A 199 14.10 6.59 16.90
C ASN A 199 14.41 8.09 16.96
N CYS A 200 13.80 8.86 16.06
CA CYS A 200 13.91 10.32 16.00
C CYS A 200 13.74 10.99 17.38
N LYS A 201 12.83 10.48 18.22
CA LYS A 201 12.56 11.04 19.54
C LYS A 201 13.76 10.99 20.50
N ARG A 202 14.73 10.10 20.27
CA ARG A 202 15.89 9.92 21.17
C ARG A 202 17.12 10.71 20.75
N VAL A 203 17.24 11.06 19.47
CA VAL A 203 18.44 11.74 18.92
C VAL A 203 18.28 13.26 18.91
N TRP A 204 17.07 13.75 18.62
CA TRP A 204 16.86 15.17 18.29
C TRP A 204 16.02 15.95 19.30
N VAL A 205 15.31 15.27 20.22
CA VAL A 205 14.46 15.93 21.24
C VAL A 205 15.29 16.61 22.34
N SER A 206 16.56 16.25 22.52
CA SER A 206 17.43 16.83 23.56
C SER A 206 18.25 18.04 23.11
N LYS A 207 18.33 18.35 21.80
CA LYS A 207 19.25 19.40 21.27
C LYS A 207 18.57 20.68 20.77
N ASP A 208 17.27 20.68 20.43
CA ASP A 208 16.55 21.91 20.03
C ASP A 208 15.01 21.73 20.13
N THR A 209 14.35 22.48 21.01
CA THR A 209 12.91 22.36 21.35
C THR A 209 11.96 22.95 20.31
N ARG A 210 12.46 23.71 19.31
CA ARG A 210 11.63 24.22 18.19
C ARG A 210 11.58 23.22 17.02
N LYS A 211 12.68 22.54 16.74
CA LYS A 211 12.83 21.63 15.58
C LYS A 211 12.14 20.27 15.79
N SER A 212 12.14 19.79 17.03
CA SER A 212 11.34 18.62 17.45
C SER A 212 9.82 18.89 17.39
N ARG A 213 9.40 20.15 17.49
CA ARG A 213 7.99 20.56 17.44
C ARG A 213 7.38 20.39 16.05
N ARG A 214 8.06 20.76 14.94
CA ARG A 214 7.57 20.54 13.56
C ARG A 214 7.25 19.06 13.26
N ILE A 215 8.00 18.11 13.83
CA ILE A 215 7.79 16.67 13.63
C ILE A 215 6.61 16.15 14.48
N LEU A 216 6.38 16.74 15.66
CA LEU A 216 5.28 16.41 16.57
C LEU A 216 3.96 17.10 16.17
N GLU A 217 4.02 18.39 15.82
CA GLU A 217 2.93 19.23 15.33
C GLU A 217 2.51 18.87 13.91
N GLY A 218 3.45 18.52 13.03
CA GLY A 218 3.16 18.00 11.67
C GLY A 218 2.47 16.63 11.66
N ASN A 219 2.34 15.99 12.83
CA ASN A 219 1.57 14.77 13.07
C ASN A 219 0.24 15.01 13.79
N SER A 220 0.02 16.23 14.30
CA SER A 220 -1.23 16.66 14.92
C SER A 220 -2.06 17.36 13.86
N LEU A 221 -2.98 16.62 13.23
CA LEU A 221 -4.09 17.16 12.43
C LEU A 221 -3.65 18.07 11.26
N TYR A 222 -2.99 17.51 10.25
CA TYR A 222 -2.98 18.16 8.93
C TYR A 222 -4.02 17.48 8.04
N GLU A 223 -5.18 18.11 7.91
CA GLU A 223 -6.21 17.65 6.97
C GLU A 223 -5.69 17.86 5.53
N PRO A 224 -5.62 16.80 4.70
CA PRO A 224 -5.09 16.88 3.34
C PRO A 224 -5.88 17.84 2.42
N ASN A 225 -7.10 18.23 2.80
CA ASN A 225 -8.00 19.09 2.03
C ASN A 225 -7.46 20.53 1.81
N ALA A 226 -6.55 21.02 2.67
CA ALA A 226 -6.02 22.38 2.55
C ALA A 226 -4.98 22.53 1.40
N VAL A 227 -4.24 21.46 1.08
CA VAL A 227 -3.30 21.44 -0.04
C VAL A 227 -4.03 21.19 -1.37
N GLU A 228 -5.14 20.44 -1.34
CA GLU A 228 -5.98 20.19 -2.52
C GLU A 228 -6.47 21.49 -3.19
N ASN A 229 -6.84 22.52 -2.42
CA ASN A 229 -7.35 23.78 -2.97
C ASN A 229 -6.25 24.77 -3.41
N SER A 230 -5.12 24.85 -2.72
CA SER A 230 -4.05 25.78 -3.13
C SER A 230 -3.31 25.31 -4.38
N GLN A 231 -3.15 24.00 -4.56
CA GLN A 231 -2.42 23.41 -5.68
C GLN A 231 -3.26 23.13 -6.92
N ARG A 232 -4.58 22.87 -6.78
CA ARG A 232 -5.48 22.87 -7.94
C ARG A 232 -5.44 24.23 -8.64
N THR A 233 -5.37 25.30 -7.86
CA THR A 233 -5.19 26.67 -8.36
C THR A 233 -3.80 26.85 -9.00
N ARG A 234 -2.72 26.39 -8.36
CA ARG A 234 -1.34 26.52 -8.87
C ARG A 234 -1.01 25.69 -10.13
N MET A 235 -1.45 24.44 -10.21
CA MET A 235 -1.29 23.60 -11.42
C MET A 235 -2.20 24.07 -12.56
N GLN A 236 -3.42 24.53 -12.26
CA GLN A 236 -4.27 25.17 -13.28
C GLN A 236 -3.65 26.46 -13.81
N THR A 237 -2.99 27.25 -12.96
CA THR A 237 -2.25 28.44 -13.44
C THR A 237 -1.05 28.06 -14.30
N TYR A 238 -0.24 27.06 -13.91
CA TYR A 238 0.93 26.63 -14.68
C TYR A 238 0.56 26.04 -16.06
N THR A 239 -0.51 25.24 -16.11
CA THR A 239 -1.02 24.69 -17.37
C THR A 239 -1.73 25.75 -18.22
N ARG A 240 -2.35 26.78 -17.64
CA ARG A 240 -2.90 27.94 -18.38
C ARG A 240 -1.81 28.80 -18.99
N THR A 241 -0.74 29.10 -18.24
CA THR A 241 0.37 29.93 -18.73
C THR A 241 1.10 29.24 -19.88
N HIS A 242 1.39 27.94 -19.76
CA HIS A 242 2.01 27.17 -20.85
C HIS A 242 1.11 27.09 -22.10
N ASN A 243 -0.19 26.86 -21.95
CA ASN A 243 -1.12 26.80 -23.08
C ASN A 243 -1.41 28.17 -23.72
N GLN A 244 -1.25 29.28 -22.98
CA GLN A 244 -1.35 30.63 -23.55
C GLN A 244 -0.06 31.02 -24.28
N GLU A 245 1.11 30.65 -23.77
CA GLU A 245 2.40 30.86 -24.43
C GLU A 245 2.53 30.07 -25.74
N GLU A 246 1.92 28.89 -25.85
CA GLU A 246 1.86 28.13 -27.11
C GLU A 246 0.89 28.73 -28.15
N LYS A 247 -0.16 29.44 -27.71
CA LYS A 247 -1.16 30.05 -28.62
C LYS A 247 -0.77 31.45 -29.11
N THR A 248 -0.05 32.23 -28.30
CA THR A 248 0.52 33.50 -28.73
C THR A 248 1.94 33.24 -29.21
N GLY A 249 2.12 33.02 -30.52
CA GLY A 249 3.40 32.67 -31.17
C GLY A 249 4.52 33.73 -31.06
N ARG A 250 4.87 34.16 -29.85
CA ARG A 250 6.08 34.94 -29.55
C ARG A 250 7.21 33.97 -29.25
N ARG A 251 7.93 33.59 -30.31
CA ARG A 251 9.30 33.05 -30.18
C ARG A 251 10.13 34.07 -29.42
N ASN A 252 10.48 33.79 -28.17
CA ASN A 252 11.55 34.52 -27.49
C ASN A 252 12.61 33.57 -26.94
N ARG A 253 13.83 33.89 -27.41
CA ARG A 253 15.18 33.45 -27.07
C ARG A 253 15.31 32.39 -25.98
N LYS A 254 15.86 31.24 -26.41
CA LYS A 254 16.44 30.18 -25.58
C LYS A 254 17.20 30.76 -24.39
N ILE A 255 16.63 30.65 -23.19
CA ILE A 255 17.42 30.66 -21.96
C ILE A 255 18.05 29.27 -21.89
N SER A 256 19.36 29.24 -22.05
CA SER A 256 20.19 28.05 -21.97
C SER A 256 20.19 27.47 -20.55
N HIS A 257 19.28 26.55 -20.26
CA HIS A 257 19.45 25.54 -19.21
C HIS A 257 19.39 24.14 -19.83
N GLN A 258 20.23 23.93 -20.85
CA GLN A 258 20.69 22.60 -21.27
C GLN A 258 22.11 22.42 -20.76
N ARG A 259 22.26 22.04 -19.48
CA ARG A 259 23.44 21.38 -18.90
C ARG A 259 23.15 21.11 -17.43
N CYS A 260 22.69 19.89 -17.15
CA CYS A 260 22.80 19.13 -15.89
C CYS A 260 21.75 18.01 -15.78
N PHE A 261 21.40 17.37 -16.89
CA PHE A 261 20.68 16.08 -16.90
C PHE A 261 21.41 15.10 -17.83
N ARG A 262 22.69 14.88 -17.52
CA ARG A 262 23.56 13.79 -17.97
C ARG A 262 24.74 13.87 -16.99
N ASP A 263 25.20 12.73 -16.50
CA ASP A 263 26.24 12.57 -15.47
C ASP A 263 25.74 12.47 -14.02
N CYS A 264 24.84 11.51 -13.77
CA CYS A 264 24.77 10.86 -12.45
C CYS A 264 24.27 9.42 -12.58
N TRP A 265 24.85 8.65 -13.52
CA TRP A 265 24.67 7.20 -13.63
C TRP A 265 26.01 6.56 -14.01
N GLN A 266 27.01 6.74 -13.16
CA GLN A 266 28.26 5.98 -13.16
C GLN A 266 28.95 6.16 -11.79
N CYS A 267 28.59 5.29 -10.86
CA CYS A 267 29.41 4.69 -9.79
C CYS A 267 28.50 3.74 -8.98
#